data_AF-A0A2G6J9N3-F1
#
_entry.id   AF-A0A2G6J9N3-F1
#
_cell.length_a   1.000
_cell.length_b   1.000
_cell.length_c   1.000
_cell.angle_alpha   90.00
_cell.angle_beta   90.00
_cell.angle_gamma   90.00
#
_symmetry.space_group_name_H-M   'P 1'
#
loop_
_entity.id
_entity.type
_entity.pdbx_description
1 polymer ?
#
loop_
_entity_poly.entity_id
_entity_poly.type
_entity_poly.pdbx_seq_one_letter_code
_entity_poly.pdbx_strand_id
1 'polypeptide(L)'
;MSRPATPFLSALALAAAGLGAGCPGELASGAAPAPLILPVAELSGLTLAPASGEREGILAVGDDSDALIGAPLVGRGVGRASVVGLGGAGRELEAVTVDAAGRVYVLDEPGGRIHALEVSRDAAHLVHTWQIAIPDDHPLRKAWDKDDNARGEGLLALGGGRFLVAKQKKPMVLIELGPPGAAAQGVTAGGPPTMALPPGGTSTLVPLAWWRAGGDVPLASLNDLSRGPAGGLFVVGSKPDARAVQVRLPLSPEDERFEAAASWALPEVGDGKAEALAITGDGRALVGYDADGGEPNLVIVPLGR
;
A
#
# COMPACT_ATOMS: atom_id res chain seq x y z
N MET A 1 -3.62 31.31 -11.59
CA MET A 1 -4.81 30.53 -11.20
C MET A 1 -4.56 29.08 -11.56
N SER A 2 -4.21 28.24 -10.59
CA SER A 2 -4.00 26.80 -10.82
C SER A 2 -5.37 26.15 -11.04
N ARG A 3 -5.50 25.36 -12.10
CA ARG A 3 -6.69 24.50 -12.28
C ARG A 3 -6.70 23.50 -11.12
N PRO A 4 -7.87 23.21 -10.50
CA PRO A 4 -7.98 22.11 -9.57
C PRO A 4 -7.59 20.82 -10.32
N ALA A 5 -6.63 20.07 -9.77
CA ALA A 5 -6.24 18.79 -10.30
C ALA A 5 -7.48 17.87 -10.29
N THR A 6 -7.85 17.33 -11.44
CA THR A 6 -8.90 16.33 -11.54
C THR A 6 -8.41 15.08 -10.78
N PRO A 7 -9.17 14.52 -9.81
CA PRO A 7 -8.71 13.36 -9.06
C PRO A 7 -8.38 12.20 -10.00
N PHE A 8 -7.24 11.55 -9.76
CA PHE A 8 -6.54 10.56 -10.61
C PHE A 8 -7.44 9.48 -11.22
N LEU A 9 -8.34 8.90 -10.45
CA LEU A 9 -9.27 7.88 -10.95
C LEU A 9 -10.39 8.46 -11.82
N SER A 10 -10.60 9.79 -11.86
CA SER A 10 -11.41 10.43 -12.91
C SER A 10 -10.72 10.36 -14.27
N ALA A 11 -9.38 10.50 -14.28
CA ALA A 11 -8.59 10.44 -15.51
C ALA A 11 -8.55 8.99 -16.05
N LEU A 12 -8.38 8.00 -15.17
CA LEU A 12 -8.48 6.57 -15.53
C LEU A 12 -9.93 6.12 -15.82
N ALA A 13 -10.94 6.60 -15.09
CA ALA A 13 -12.35 6.27 -15.33
C ALA A 13 -12.88 6.85 -16.65
N LEU A 14 -12.42 8.02 -17.09
CA LEU A 14 -12.75 8.55 -18.42
C LEU A 14 -12.16 7.69 -19.56
N ALA A 15 -11.09 6.93 -19.32
CA ALA A 15 -10.58 5.95 -20.29
C ALA A 15 -11.47 4.70 -20.37
N ALA A 16 -12.05 4.25 -19.26
CA ALA A 16 -12.98 3.12 -19.22
C ALA A 16 -14.36 3.43 -19.83
N ALA A 17 -14.81 4.68 -19.77
CA ALA A 17 -16.12 5.11 -20.30
C ALA A 17 -16.22 5.13 -21.85
N GLY A 18 -15.13 4.89 -22.58
CA GLY A 18 -15.10 4.89 -24.05
C GLY A 18 -15.40 3.55 -24.74
N LEU A 19 -15.63 2.46 -23.99
CA LEU A 19 -15.92 1.14 -24.55
C LEU A 19 -17.13 0.53 -23.82
N GLY A 20 -18.15 0.16 -24.60
CA GLY A 20 -19.50 -0.20 -24.16
C GLY A 20 -19.59 -1.16 -22.96
N ALA A 21 -20.58 -0.90 -22.11
CA ALA A 21 -20.90 -1.63 -20.90
C ALA A 21 -21.30 -3.09 -21.18
N GLY A 22 -20.53 -4.02 -20.62
CA GLY A 22 -20.99 -5.34 -20.24
C GLY A 22 -20.87 -5.46 -18.73
N CYS A 23 -22.00 -5.43 -18.01
CA CYS A 23 -22.03 -5.64 -16.56
C CYS A 23 -21.78 -7.12 -16.23
N PRO A 24 -20.89 -7.47 -15.29
CA PRO A 24 -20.99 -8.73 -14.58
C PRO A 24 -22.09 -8.62 -13.52
N GLY A 25 -22.88 -9.68 -13.39
CA GLY A 25 -24.06 -9.76 -12.52
C GLY A 25 -23.75 -9.66 -11.03
N GLU A 26 -24.81 -9.32 -10.30
CA GLU A 26 -24.89 -9.23 -8.85
C GLU A 26 -24.47 -10.56 -8.20
N LEU A 27 -23.40 -10.53 -7.38
CA LEU A 27 -22.95 -11.69 -6.62
C LEU A 27 -23.99 -11.99 -5.51
N ALA A 28 -24.61 -13.17 -5.59
CA ALA A 28 -25.56 -13.67 -4.60
C ALA A 28 -24.91 -13.80 -3.21
N SER A 29 -25.64 -13.44 -2.15
CA SER A 29 -25.16 -13.51 -0.77
C SER A 29 -24.90 -14.96 -0.36
N GLY A 30 -23.66 -15.26 0.06
CA GLY A 30 -23.26 -16.57 0.61
C GLY A 30 -22.27 -17.36 -0.25
N ALA A 31 -21.91 -16.88 -1.44
CA ALA A 31 -20.83 -17.46 -2.22
C ALA A 31 -19.46 -17.08 -1.63
N ALA A 32 -18.51 -18.01 -1.66
CA ALA A 32 -17.10 -17.70 -1.40
C ALA A 32 -16.65 -16.57 -2.34
N PRO A 33 -15.79 -15.64 -1.88
CA PRO A 33 -15.35 -14.53 -2.69
C PRO A 33 -14.62 -15.07 -3.92
N ALA A 34 -15.13 -14.74 -5.11
CA ALA A 34 -14.52 -15.17 -6.36
C ALA A 34 -13.19 -14.42 -6.54
N PRO A 35 -12.06 -15.13 -6.69
CA PRO A 35 -10.79 -14.50 -7.03
C PRO A 35 -10.89 -13.70 -8.33
N LEU A 36 -10.26 -12.54 -8.36
CA LEU A 36 -10.21 -11.60 -9.48
C LEU A 36 -8.79 -11.58 -10.06
N ILE A 37 -8.68 -11.22 -11.33
CA ILE A 37 -7.40 -11.05 -12.02
C ILE A 37 -7.17 -9.56 -12.24
N LEU A 38 -6.12 -9.02 -11.61
CA LEU A 38 -5.52 -7.75 -11.98
C LEU A 38 -4.40 -8.00 -13.00
N PRO A 39 -4.24 -7.14 -14.02
CA PRO A 39 -3.22 -7.30 -15.07
C PRO A 39 -1.83 -6.89 -14.57
N VAL A 40 -1.36 -7.54 -13.51
CA VAL A 40 -0.04 -7.40 -12.89
C VAL A 40 0.40 -8.79 -12.45
N ALA A 41 1.58 -9.22 -12.89
CA ALA A 41 2.21 -10.40 -12.33
C ALA A 41 2.78 -10.03 -10.96
N GLU A 42 2.77 -10.97 -10.02
CA GLU A 42 3.45 -10.82 -8.72
C GLU A 42 3.02 -9.52 -8.01
N LEU A 43 1.72 -9.46 -7.65
CA LEU A 43 1.13 -8.28 -7.02
C LEU A 43 1.71 -8.05 -5.63
N SER A 44 2.58 -7.05 -5.48
CA SER A 44 3.25 -6.70 -4.22
C SER A 44 2.49 -5.65 -3.40
N GLY A 45 1.98 -4.59 -4.05
CA GLY A 45 1.42 -3.43 -3.34
C GLY A 45 0.01 -3.07 -3.79
N LEU A 46 -0.85 -2.67 -2.85
CA LEU A 46 -2.24 -2.30 -3.11
C LEU A 46 -2.69 -1.14 -2.21
N THR A 47 -3.42 -0.18 -2.75
CA THR A 47 -4.01 0.89 -1.94
C THR A 47 -5.33 1.39 -2.49
N LEU A 48 -6.12 2.05 -1.66
CA LEU A 48 -7.31 2.78 -2.10
C LEU A 48 -6.94 4.18 -2.56
N ALA A 49 -7.54 4.61 -3.65
CA ALA A 49 -7.42 5.96 -4.17
C ALA A 49 -8.79 6.63 -4.32
N PRO A 50 -8.89 7.95 -4.10
CA PRO A 50 -10.11 8.70 -4.40
C PRO A 50 -10.46 8.60 -5.89
N ALA A 51 -11.73 8.28 -6.21
CA ALA A 51 -12.25 8.24 -7.58
C ALA A 51 -13.10 9.45 -7.98
N SER A 52 -13.55 9.47 -9.24
CA SER A 52 -14.53 10.46 -9.70
C SER A 52 -15.88 10.25 -9.03
N GLY A 53 -16.50 11.35 -8.57
CA GLY A 53 -17.63 11.25 -7.65
C GLY A 53 -17.17 10.65 -6.31
N GLU A 54 -18.07 10.43 -5.36
CA GLU A 54 -17.73 9.88 -4.03
C GLU A 54 -17.28 8.39 -4.06
N ARG A 55 -16.74 7.91 -5.19
CA ARG A 55 -16.36 6.52 -5.39
C ARG A 55 -14.90 6.30 -4.99
N GLU A 56 -14.60 5.10 -4.54
CA GLU A 56 -13.25 4.62 -4.31
C GLU A 56 -12.77 3.82 -5.54
N GLY A 57 -11.47 3.77 -5.74
CA GLY A 57 -10.84 2.78 -6.62
C GLY A 57 -9.55 2.27 -6.00
N ILE A 58 -8.89 1.38 -6.72
CA ILE A 58 -7.65 0.76 -6.30
C ILE A 58 -6.49 1.24 -7.15
N LEU A 59 -5.32 1.23 -6.53
CA LEU A 59 -4.02 1.33 -7.15
C LEU A 59 -3.18 0.13 -6.76
N ALA A 60 -2.46 -0.44 -7.71
CA ALA A 60 -1.62 -1.60 -7.49
C ALA A 60 -0.30 -1.53 -8.27
N VAL A 61 0.73 -2.14 -7.71
CA VAL A 61 2.07 -2.34 -8.29
C VAL A 61 2.50 -3.79 -8.06
N GLY A 62 3.43 -4.29 -8.86
CA GLY A 62 4.06 -5.59 -8.66
C GLY A 62 5.57 -5.48 -8.87
N ASP A 63 6.31 -6.43 -8.32
CA ASP A 63 7.76 -6.48 -8.38
C ASP A 63 8.28 -6.76 -9.81
N ASP A 64 7.63 -7.60 -10.60
CA ASP A 64 7.98 -7.83 -12.01
C ASP A 64 7.23 -6.91 -12.99
N SER A 65 6.87 -5.70 -12.55
CA SER A 65 6.15 -4.70 -13.37
C SER A 65 6.76 -3.31 -13.31
N ASP A 66 6.78 -2.61 -14.46
CA ASP A 66 7.06 -1.17 -14.55
C ASP A 66 5.78 -0.34 -14.72
N ALA A 67 4.64 -0.90 -14.30
CA ALA A 67 3.33 -0.28 -14.45
C ALA A 67 2.60 -0.06 -13.12
N LEU A 68 1.82 1.02 -13.10
CA LEU A 68 0.79 1.29 -12.11
C LEU A 68 -0.54 0.81 -12.66
N ILE A 69 -1.21 -0.07 -11.92
CA ILE A 69 -2.55 -0.56 -12.24
C ILE A 69 -3.57 0.25 -11.47
N GLY A 70 -4.59 0.75 -12.16
CA GLY A 70 -5.72 1.43 -11.52
C GLY A 70 -7.05 0.84 -11.97
N ALA A 71 -7.98 0.67 -11.04
CA ALA A 71 -9.33 0.19 -11.34
C ALA A 71 -10.37 0.79 -10.39
N PRO A 72 -11.60 1.11 -10.85
CA PRO A 72 -12.64 1.61 -9.95
C PRO A 72 -13.23 0.48 -9.10
N LEU A 73 -13.67 0.77 -7.88
CA LEU A 73 -14.55 -0.16 -7.16
C LEU A 73 -15.98 -0.02 -7.70
N VAL A 74 -16.61 -1.17 -8.00
CA VAL A 74 -17.97 -1.23 -8.55
C VAL A 74 -18.79 -2.18 -7.69
N GLY A 75 -19.62 -1.62 -6.82
CA GLY A 75 -20.40 -2.38 -5.85
C GLY A 75 -19.47 -3.22 -4.95
N ARG A 76 -19.57 -4.55 -5.07
CA ARG A 76 -18.74 -5.48 -4.31
C ARG A 76 -17.46 -5.95 -5.01
N GLY A 77 -17.23 -5.52 -6.25
CA GLY A 77 -16.10 -5.96 -7.08
C GLY A 77 -15.18 -4.83 -7.53
N VAL A 78 -14.28 -5.19 -8.43
CA VAL A 78 -13.37 -4.26 -9.13
C VAL A 78 -13.83 -4.16 -10.59
N GLY A 79 -13.88 -2.93 -11.11
CA GLY A 79 -14.19 -2.66 -12.51
C GLY A 79 -13.00 -2.92 -13.43
N ARG A 80 -13.11 -2.43 -14.68
CA ARG A 80 -12.05 -2.60 -15.67
C ARG A 80 -10.77 -1.89 -15.23
N ALA A 81 -9.67 -2.64 -15.19
CA ALA A 81 -8.34 -2.11 -14.92
C ALA A 81 -7.77 -1.32 -16.10
N SER A 82 -6.91 -0.38 -15.74
CA SER A 82 -6.11 0.47 -16.62
C SER A 82 -4.66 0.40 -16.16
N VAL A 83 -3.74 0.53 -17.11
CA VAL A 83 -2.32 0.30 -16.91
C VAL A 83 -1.59 1.53 -17.40
N VAL A 84 -0.73 2.10 -16.55
CA VAL A 84 0.06 3.29 -16.87
C VAL A 84 1.51 3.01 -16.53
N GLY A 85 2.45 3.31 -17.44
CA GLY A 85 3.88 3.15 -17.16
C GLY A 85 4.36 4.13 -16.07
N LEU A 86 5.25 3.67 -15.20
CA LEU A 86 5.71 4.38 -14.01
C LEU A 86 6.74 5.51 -14.27
N GLY A 87 7.09 5.75 -15.53
CA GLY A 87 7.79 6.99 -15.94
C GLY A 87 9.13 7.23 -15.24
N GLY A 88 9.86 6.17 -14.89
CA GLY A 88 11.20 6.25 -14.29
C GLY A 88 11.31 5.79 -12.83
N ALA A 89 10.22 5.31 -12.20
CA ALA A 89 10.30 4.70 -10.87
C ALA A 89 10.98 3.32 -10.86
N GLY A 90 11.04 2.63 -12.02
CA GLY A 90 11.68 1.32 -12.15
C GLY A 90 10.72 0.14 -12.12
N ARG A 91 11.28 -1.05 -11.88
CA ARG A 91 10.60 -2.32 -11.53
C ARG A 91 10.91 -2.61 -10.05
N GLU A 92 10.49 -3.76 -9.53
CA GLU A 92 10.75 -4.20 -8.15
C GLU A 92 10.11 -3.26 -7.13
N LEU A 93 8.87 -2.88 -7.41
CA LEU A 93 8.09 -2.03 -6.51
C LEU A 93 7.24 -2.87 -5.56
N GLU A 94 7.47 -2.67 -4.27
CA GLU A 94 6.82 -3.49 -3.24
C GLU A 94 5.53 -2.87 -2.72
N ALA A 95 5.43 -1.55 -2.67
CA ALA A 95 4.31 -0.87 -2.03
C ALA A 95 3.82 0.33 -2.82
N VAL A 96 2.54 0.66 -2.65
CA VAL A 96 1.93 1.89 -3.17
C VAL A 96 1.03 2.54 -2.13
N THR A 97 1.04 3.86 -2.04
CA THR A 97 0.12 4.62 -1.20
C THR A 97 -0.26 5.93 -1.88
N VAL A 98 -1.29 6.60 -1.38
CA VAL A 98 -1.72 7.91 -1.87
C VAL A 98 -1.91 8.91 -0.74
N ASP A 99 -1.67 10.19 -1.06
CA ASP A 99 -2.06 11.28 -0.19
C ASP A 99 -3.49 11.78 -0.49
N ALA A 100 -4.02 12.67 0.35
CA ALA A 100 -5.34 13.27 0.18
C ALA A 100 -5.48 14.14 -1.07
N ALA A 101 -4.36 14.56 -1.68
CA ALA A 101 -4.36 15.28 -2.96
C ALA A 101 -4.32 14.32 -4.16
N GLY A 102 -4.24 13.01 -3.93
CA GLY A 102 -4.15 11.98 -4.95
C GLY A 102 -2.76 11.82 -5.55
N ARG A 103 -1.70 12.36 -4.92
CA ARG A 103 -0.32 12.04 -5.33
C ARG A 103 -0.02 10.61 -4.93
N VAL A 104 0.59 9.88 -5.85
CA VAL A 104 0.95 8.47 -5.66
C VAL A 104 2.39 8.39 -5.14
N TYR A 105 2.62 7.50 -4.18
CA TYR A 105 3.94 7.19 -3.67
C TYR A 105 4.17 5.68 -3.80
N VAL A 106 5.33 5.28 -4.30
CA VAL A 106 5.70 3.87 -4.44
C VAL A 106 7.02 3.60 -3.73
N LEU A 107 7.18 2.38 -3.20
CA LEU A 107 8.39 1.91 -2.53
C LEU A 107 9.21 1.05 -3.50
N ASP A 108 10.42 1.50 -3.80
CA ASP A 108 11.49 0.73 -4.46
C ASP A 108 12.32 0.08 -3.35
N GLU A 109 12.12 -1.22 -3.13
CA GLU A 109 12.78 -1.94 -2.04
C GLU A 109 14.28 -2.11 -2.28
N PRO A 110 14.75 -2.63 -3.44
CA PRO A 110 16.17 -2.82 -3.69
C PRO A 110 16.97 -1.50 -3.56
N GLY A 111 16.40 -0.41 -4.08
CA GLY A 111 16.99 0.93 -3.97
C GLY A 111 16.87 1.56 -2.58
N GLY A 112 15.98 1.04 -1.73
CA GLY A 112 15.62 1.64 -0.44
C GLY A 112 15.08 3.05 -0.63
N ARG A 113 14.15 3.24 -1.57
CA ARG A 113 13.66 4.55 -2.00
C ARG A 113 12.16 4.63 -1.99
N ILE A 114 11.65 5.84 -1.78
CA ILE A 114 10.24 6.16 -2.03
C ILE A 114 10.19 7.15 -3.19
N HIS A 115 9.35 6.86 -4.18
CA HIS A 115 9.14 7.73 -5.33
C HIS A 115 7.78 8.40 -5.23
N ALA A 116 7.71 9.72 -5.37
CA ALA A 116 6.47 10.44 -5.61
C ALA A 116 6.21 10.56 -7.11
N LEU A 117 4.99 10.20 -7.50
CA LEU A 117 4.53 10.24 -8.88
C LEU A 117 3.35 11.20 -9.03
N GLU A 118 3.43 12.07 -10.03
CA GLU A 118 2.26 12.75 -10.56
C GLU A 118 1.69 11.91 -11.69
N VAL A 119 0.47 11.42 -11.49
CA VAL A 119 -0.14 10.48 -12.42
C VAL A 119 -1.29 11.13 -13.16
N SER A 120 -1.21 11.05 -14.48
CA SER A 120 -2.24 11.47 -15.42
C SER A 120 -2.95 10.26 -16.03
N ARG A 121 -3.88 10.50 -16.97
CA ARG A 121 -4.57 9.42 -17.67
C ARG A 121 -3.61 8.47 -18.41
N ASP A 122 -2.57 9.04 -19.02
CA ASP A 122 -1.77 8.33 -20.02
C ASP A 122 -0.33 8.06 -19.54
N ALA A 123 0.10 8.70 -18.46
CA ALA A 123 1.46 8.59 -17.95
C ALA A 123 1.55 8.91 -16.45
N ALA A 124 2.49 8.24 -15.77
CA ALA A 124 3.03 8.69 -14.51
C ALA A 124 4.34 9.44 -14.74
N HIS A 125 4.58 10.47 -13.94
CA HIS A 125 5.82 11.23 -13.96
C HIS A 125 6.45 11.21 -12.57
N LEU A 126 7.70 10.76 -12.49
CA LEU A 126 8.49 10.88 -11.28
C LEU A 126 8.75 12.35 -10.96
N VAL A 127 8.26 12.82 -9.82
CA VAL A 127 8.41 14.21 -9.38
C VAL A 127 9.33 14.38 -8.19
N HIS A 128 9.54 13.33 -7.41
CA HIS A 128 10.48 13.36 -6.28
C HIS A 128 10.92 11.95 -5.89
N THR A 129 12.13 11.83 -5.36
CA THR A 129 12.66 10.58 -4.78
C THR A 129 13.22 10.83 -3.38
N TRP A 130 12.76 10.07 -2.40
CA TRP A 130 13.42 9.98 -1.10
C TRP A 130 14.34 8.77 -1.06
N GLN A 131 15.60 8.97 -0.71
CA GLN A 131 16.47 7.88 -0.28
C GLN A 131 16.22 7.60 1.20
N ILE A 132 15.94 6.34 1.55
CA ILE A 132 15.89 5.91 2.93
C ILE A 132 17.32 5.65 3.39
N ALA A 133 17.74 6.34 4.46
CA ALA A 133 19.06 6.22 5.06
C ALA A 133 18.91 5.77 6.51
N ILE A 134 19.39 4.55 6.81
CA ILE A 134 19.49 4.06 8.18
C ILE A 134 20.86 4.46 8.73
N PRO A 135 20.94 5.30 9.79
CA PRO A 135 22.22 5.69 10.38
C PRO A 135 23.07 4.48 10.80
N ASP A 136 24.40 4.61 10.74
CA ASP A 136 25.34 3.52 11.06
C ASP A 136 25.15 2.96 12.47
N ASP A 137 24.79 3.83 13.43
CA ASP A 137 24.56 3.52 14.83
C ASP A 137 23.11 3.07 15.14
N HIS A 138 22.22 3.06 14.14
CA HIS A 138 20.83 2.70 14.34
C HIS A 138 20.65 1.18 14.55
N PRO A 139 19.84 0.71 15.51
CA PRO A 139 19.65 -0.72 15.78
C PRO A 139 19.18 -1.58 14.60
N LEU A 140 18.47 -0.97 13.64
CA LEU A 140 18.00 -1.65 12.44
C LEU A 140 19.06 -1.74 11.33
N ARG A 141 20.19 -1.05 11.45
CA ARG A 141 21.18 -0.92 10.36
C ARG A 141 21.62 -2.27 9.81
N LYS A 142 22.06 -3.17 10.70
CA LYS A 142 22.50 -4.50 10.31
C LYS A 142 21.39 -5.32 9.63
N ALA A 143 20.14 -5.16 10.05
CA ALA A 143 19.01 -5.89 9.48
C ALA A 143 18.53 -5.29 8.15
N TRP A 144 18.79 -4.01 7.92
CA TRP A 144 18.47 -3.28 6.70
C TRP A 144 19.48 -3.55 5.58
N ASP A 145 20.77 -3.64 5.91
CA ASP A 145 21.85 -3.90 4.94
C ASP A 145 22.06 -5.39 4.63
N LYS A 146 21.37 -6.28 5.36
CA LYS A 146 21.59 -7.72 5.23
C LYS A 146 21.14 -8.24 3.87
N ASP A 147 20.06 -7.68 3.35
CA ASP A 147 19.39 -8.13 2.14
C ASP A 147 18.75 -6.91 1.50
N ASP A 148 19.17 -6.60 0.28
CA ASP A 148 18.69 -5.43 -0.44
C ASP A 148 17.20 -5.58 -0.79
N ASN A 149 16.72 -6.83 -0.91
CA ASN A 149 15.31 -7.19 -1.16
C ASN A 149 14.59 -7.49 0.17
N ALA A 150 14.92 -6.74 1.23
CA ALA A 150 14.25 -6.82 2.53
C ALA A 150 14.24 -5.45 3.24
N ARG A 151 14.25 -4.35 2.48
CA ARG A 151 14.29 -2.97 2.97
C ARG A 151 12.90 -2.37 3.18
N GLY A 152 11.83 -3.09 2.85
CA GLY A 152 10.48 -2.73 3.25
C GLY A 152 9.46 -3.09 2.18
N GLU A 153 8.25 -3.42 2.62
CA GLU A 153 7.23 -4.02 1.75
C GLU A 153 5.86 -3.35 1.86
N GLY A 154 5.57 -2.67 2.98
CA GLY A 154 4.36 -1.86 3.12
C GLY A 154 4.66 -0.37 3.25
N LEU A 155 3.78 0.49 2.74
CA LEU A 155 3.97 1.94 2.73
C LEU A 155 2.70 2.73 3.11
N LEU A 156 2.83 3.71 4.00
CA LEU A 156 1.79 4.71 4.31
C LEU A 156 2.32 6.13 4.34
N ALA A 157 1.56 7.09 3.83
CA ALA A 157 1.80 8.50 4.11
C ALA A 157 1.27 8.89 5.51
N LEU A 158 2.09 9.59 6.32
CA LEU A 158 1.74 10.04 7.68
C LEU A 158 1.56 11.56 7.82
N GLY A 159 2.02 12.34 6.85
CA GLY A 159 1.95 13.80 6.87
C GLY A 159 3.29 14.44 7.23
N GLY A 160 3.46 15.73 6.91
CA GLY A 160 4.70 16.46 7.22
C GLY A 160 5.96 15.84 6.59
N GLY A 161 5.84 15.21 5.42
CA GLY A 161 6.97 14.55 4.75
C GLY A 161 7.38 13.22 5.39
N ARG A 162 6.51 12.61 6.21
CA ARG A 162 6.77 11.33 6.87
C ARG A 162 6.01 10.18 6.25
N PHE A 163 6.57 8.99 6.41
CA PHE A 163 6.01 7.73 5.94
C PHE A 163 6.08 6.66 7.03
N LEU A 164 5.15 5.71 7.00
CA LEU A 164 5.24 4.46 7.73
C LEU A 164 5.69 3.38 6.75
N VAL A 165 6.74 2.64 7.09
CA VAL A 165 7.21 1.49 6.31
C VAL A 165 7.11 0.23 7.15
N ALA A 166 6.57 -0.85 6.57
CA ALA A 166 6.67 -2.19 7.14
C ALA A 166 7.94 -2.89 6.63
N LYS A 167 8.77 -3.39 7.55
CA LYS A 167 9.86 -4.31 7.22
C LYS A 167 9.43 -5.73 7.54
N GLN A 168 9.49 -6.58 6.52
CA GLN A 168 8.82 -7.86 6.47
C GLN A 168 9.29 -8.88 7.51
N LYS A 169 10.60 -9.12 7.63
CA LYS A 169 11.11 -10.21 8.48
C LYS A 169 12.46 -9.87 9.12
N LYS A 170 12.65 -10.47 10.30
CA LYS A 170 13.93 -10.55 11.05
C LYS A 170 14.67 -9.18 11.18
N PRO A 171 14.09 -8.19 11.90
CA PRO A 171 12.83 -8.27 12.65
C PRO A 171 11.61 -7.79 11.85
N MET A 172 10.41 -8.23 12.25
CA MET A 172 9.14 -7.61 11.84
C MET A 172 8.99 -6.28 12.56
N VAL A 173 9.08 -5.17 11.83
CA VAL A 173 8.98 -3.83 12.41
C VAL A 173 8.17 -2.89 11.53
N LEU A 174 7.45 -1.99 12.17
CA LEU A 174 6.95 -0.76 11.55
C LEU A 174 7.94 0.37 11.84
N ILE A 175 8.23 1.21 10.85
CA ILE A 175 9.22 2.28 10.95
C ILE A 175 8.56 3.59 10.53
N GLU A 176 8.49 4.56 11.44
CA GLU A 176 8.19 5.94 11.08
C GLU A 176 9.46 6.55 10.48
N LEU A 177 9.39 6.89 9.20
CA LEU A 177 10.43 7.60 8.46
C LEU A 177 10.07 9.07 8.34
N GLY A 178 11.06 9.94 8.43
CA GLY A 178 10.86 11.37 8.19
C GLY A 178 12.15 12.13 7.89
N PRO A 179 12.06 13.45 7.66
CA PRO A 179 13.23 14.27 7.38
C PRO A 179 14.27 14.20 8.51
N PRO A 180 15.58 14.24 8.20
CA PRO A 180 16.62 14.31 9.21
C PRO A 180 16.40 15.47 10.18
N GLY A 181 16.51 15.18 11.48
CA GLY A 181 16.30 16.15 12.57
C GLY A 181 14.84 16.42 12.93
N ALA A 182 13.87 15.81 12.24
CA ALA A 182 12.48 15.84 12.68
C ALA A 182 12.27 15.00 13.95
N ALA A 183 11.30 15.38 14.78
CA ALA A 183 10.86 14.56 15.90
C ALA A 183 9.87 13.48 15.41
N ALA A 184 9.96 12.29 16.01
CA ALA A 184 8.95 11.25 15.85
C ALA A 184 7.58 11.74 16.33
N GLN A 185 6.52 11.36 15.63
CA GLN A 185 5.15 11.74 15.98
C GLN A 185 4.25 10.54 16.27
N GLY A 186 4.72 9.33 15.95
CA GLY A 186 3.94 8.12 16.10
C GLY A 186 2.86 8.00 15.03
N VAL A 187 1.97 7.05 15.24
CA VAL A 187 0.86 6.77 14.31
C VAL A 187 -0.45 6.86 15.06
N THR A 188 -1.35 7.70 14.56
CA THR A 188 -2.71 7.88 15.11
C THR A 188 -3.74 7.53 14.05
N ALA A 189 -4.98 7.28 14.49
CA ALA A 189 -6.07 7.07 13.56
C ALA A 189 -6.34 8.35 12.75
N GLY A 190 -6.49 8.21 11.44
CA GLY A 190 -6.81 9.32 10.55
C GLY A 190 -6.92 8.93 9.08
N GLY A 191 -7.31 9.90 8.25
CA GLY A 191 -7.29 9.73 6.80
C GLY A 191 -5.89 9.91 6.19
N PRO A 192 -5.76 9.70 4.87
CA PRO A 192 -4.56 10.10 4.13
C PRO A 192 -4.24 11.58 4.41
N PRO A 193 -2.96 11.92 4.66
CA PRO A 193 -2.55 13.31 4.86
C PRO A 193 -2.49 14.04 3.52
N THR A 194 -2.45 15.37 3.50
CA THR A 194 -1.91 16.10 2.35
C THR A 194 -0.39 16.22 2.52
N MET A 195 0.37 15.87 1.47
CA MET A 195 1.84 15.90 1.52
C MET A 195 2.38 17.03 0.64
N ALA A 196 3.27 17.82 1.23
CA ALA A 196 4.10 18.76 0.48
C ALA A 196 5.37 18.04 0.01
N LEU A 197 5.75 18.26 -1.25
CA LEU A 197 7.05 17.81 -1.74
C LEU A 197 8.14 18.76 -1.22
N PRO A 198 9.27 18.23 -0.72
CA PRO A 198 10.45 19.04 -0.48
C PRO A 198 10.91 19.75 -1.75
N PRO A 199 11.59 20.90 -1.64
CA PRO A 199 12.21 21.53 -2.80
C PRO A 199 13.28 20.60 -3.41
N GLY A 200 13.37 20.61 -4.74
CA GLY A 200 14.29 19.74 -5.49
C GLY A 200 13.66 18.41 -5.91
N GLY A 201 14.44 17.59 -6.62
CA GLY A 201 13.99 16.28 -7.10
C GLY A 201 14.32 15.11 -6.17
N THR A 202 15.16 15.33 -5.16
CA THR A 202 15.61 14.28 -4.25
C THR A 202 15.73 14.78 -2.81
N SER A 203 15.53 13.87 -1.85
CA SER A 203 15.69 14.12 -0.41
C SER A 203 16.04 12.83 0.33
N THR A 204 16.32 12.94 1.63
CA THR A 204 16.62 11.79 2.50
C THR A 204 15.53 11.64 3.55
N LEU A 205 15.20 10.39 3.88
CA LEU A 205 14.42 10.01 5.04
C LEU A 205 15.28 9.19 5.99
N VAL A 206 15.07 9.37 7.30
CA VAL A 206 15.71 8.59 8.36
C VAL A 206 14.64 8.01 9.29
N PRO A 207 14.91 6.90 9.98
CA PRO A 207 14.05 6.40 11.05
C PRO A 207 13.91 7.45 12.15
N LEU A 208 12.67 7.74 12.53
CA LEU A 208 12.34 8.60 13.66
C LEU A 208 11.85 7.77 14.87
N ALA A 209 11.03 6.76 14.61
CA ALA A 209 10.55 5.78 15.58
C ALA A 209 10.35 4.42 14.90
N TRP A 210 10.32 3.35 15.68
CA TRP A 210 10.08 2.01 15.16
C TRP A 210 9.53 1.07 16.22
N TRP A 211 8.66 0.16 15.80
CA TRP A 211 7.90 -0.74 16.68
C TRP A 211 8.06 -2.18 16.20
N ARG A 212 8.52 -3.06 17.08
CA ARG A 212 8.52 -4.51 16.81
C ARG A 212 7.13 -5.09 16.93
N ALA A 213 6.84 -6.14 16.17
CA ALA A 213 5.63 -6.92 16.41
C ALA A 213 5.61 -7.45 17.86
N GLY A 214 4.50 -7.21 18.56
CA GLY A 214 4.19 -7.79 19.86
C GLY A 214 4.04 -9.30 19.81
N GLY A 215 4.11 -9.97 20.96
CA GLY A 215 3.95 -11.44 21.03
C GLY A 215 2.53 -11.92 20.72
N ASP A 216 1.57 -11.01 20.77
CA ASP A 216 0.16 -11.18 20.44
C ASP A 216 -0.16 -10.97 18.94
N VAL A 217 0.79 -10.45 18.15
CA VAL A 217 0.63 -10.24 16.71
C VAL A 217 0.81 -11.57 16.00
N PRO A 218 -0.25 -12.17 15.44
CA PRO A 218 -0.21 -13.54 14.94
C PRO A 218 0.28 -13.61 13.48
N LEU A 219 1.39 -12.94 13.17
CA LEU A 219 1.95 -12.88 11.82
C LEU A 219 3.34 -13.51 11.78
N ALA A 220 3.66 -14.15 10.66
CA ALA A 220 5.01 -14.63 10.38
C ALA A 220 5.85 -13.59 9.58
N SER A 221 5.18 -12.66 8.92
CA SER A 221 5.74 -11.61 8.08
C SER A 221 4.86 -10.35 8.07
N LEU A 222 5.43 -9.21 7.68
CA LEU A 222 4.70 -7.97 7.39
C LEU A 222 4.88 -7.61 5.91
N ASN A 223 3.91 -7.96 5.09
CA ASN A 223 4.05 -7.85 3.64
C ASN A 223 3.49 -6.52 3.12
N ASP A 224 2.35 -6.06 3.65
CA ASP A 224 1.83 -4.73 3.31
C ASP A 224 0.99 -4.17 4.47
N LEU A 225 0.61 -2.90 4.37
CA LEU A 225 -0.17 -2.19 5.36
C LEU A 225 -1.11 -1.17 4.70
N SER A 226 -2.30 -1.01 5.29
CA SER A 226 -3.32 -0.10 4.78
C SER A 226 -3.97 0.68 5.90
N ARG A 227 -4.46 1.88 5.56
CA ARG A 227 -5.51 2.52 6.35
C ARG A 227 -6.83 1.79 6.11
N GLY A 228 -7.67 1.74 7.14
CA GLY A 228 -9.05 1.27 7.04
C GLY A 228 -10.06 2.28 7.57
N PRO A 229 -11.32 1.86 7.74
CA PRO A 229 -12.40 2.70 8.26
C PRO A 229 -12.01 3.41 9.55
N ALA A 230 -12.49 4.65 9.70
CA ALA A 230 -12.15 5.55 10.81
C ALA A 230 -10.63 5.77 11.00
N GLY A 231 -9.82 5.45 9.98
CA GLY A 231 -8.38 5.65 10.00
C GLY A 231 -7.59 4.60 10.78
N GLY A 232 -8.17 3.43 11.05
CA GLY A 232 -7.43 2.31 11.64
C GLY A 232 -6.24 1.87 10.79
N LEU A 233 -5.21 1.30 11.40
CA LEU A 233 -4.06 0.72 10.72
C LEU A 233 -4.22 -0.79 10.63
N PHE A 234 -4.06 -1.33 9.43
CA PHE A 234 -4.10 -2.77 9.17
C PHE A 234 -2.79 -3.19 8.52
N VAL A 235 -2.37 -4.41 8.81
CA VAL A 235 -1.21 -5.05 8.20
C VAL A 235 -1.62 -6.44 7.69
N VAL A 236 -0.96 -6.93 6.65
CA VAL A 236 -1.10 -8.29 6.16
C VAL A 236 0.21 -9.05 6.33
N GLY A 237 0.11 -10.32 6.67
CA GLY A 237 1.22 -11.26 6.58
C GLY A 237 0.78 -12.51 5.85
N SER A 238 1.76 -13.24 5.35
CA SER A 238 1.57 -14.43 4.53
C SER A 238 1.96 -15.70 5.29
N LYS A 239 2.40 -16.72 4.55
CA LYS A 239 2.70 -18.08 5.01
C LYS A 239 3.47 -18.14 6.34
N PRO A 240 3.21 -19.15 7.18
CA PRO A 240 2.34 -20.31 6.93
C PRO A 240 0.84 -20.01 7.05
N ASP A 241 0.44 -18.95 7.74
CA ASP A 241 -0.97 -18.61 7.99
C ASP A 241 -1.25 -17.18 7.53
N ALA A 242 -1.82 -17.01 6.33
CA ALA A 242 -2.14 -15.69 5.80
C ALA A 242 -3.21 -14.99 6.65
N ARG A 243 -2.90 -13.78 7.13
CA ARG A 243 -3.78 -13.03 8.04
C ARG A 243 -3.73 -11.53 7.78
N ALA A 244 -4.87 -10.89 7.96
CA ALA A 244 -4.95 -9.45 8.18
C ALA A 244 -5.03 -9.19 9.69
N VAL A 245 -4.32 -8.16 10.16
CA VAL A 245 -4.31 -7.74 11.56
C VAL A 245 -4.60 -6.26 11.65
N GLN A 246 -5.55 -5.88 12.49
CA GLN A 246 -5.73 -4.49 12.87
C GLN A 246 -4.75 -4.18 13.99
N VAL A 247 -3.91 -3.17 13.80
CA VAL A 247 -2.96 -2.68 14.79
C VAL A 247 -3.68 -1.82 15.82
N ARG A 248 -3.37 -2.00 17.09
CA ARG A 248 -3.85 -1.14 18.18
C ARG A 248 -3.19 0.24 18.05
N LEU A 249 -4.01 1.27 17.84
CA LEU A 249 -3.58 2.66 17.80
C LEU A 249 -3.94 3.40 19.09
N PRO A 250 -3.19 4.46 19.47
CA PRO A 250 -2.03 5.01 18.77
C PRO A 250 -0.76 4.17 18.95
N LEU A 251 0.19 4.30 18.01
CA LEU A 251 1.58 3.90 18.20
C LEU A 251 2.34 5.11 18.73
N SER A 252 2.75 5.10 20.00
CA SER A 252 3.56 6.17 20.58
C SER A 252 5.03 5.99 20.19
N PRO A 253 5.80 7.05 19.89
CA PRO A 253 7.25 6.93 19.66
C PRO A 253 8.04 6.29 20.80
N GLU A 254 7.49 6.34 22.03
CA GLU A 254 8.09 5.76 23.24
C GLU A 254 7.83 4.25 23.35
N ASP A 255 6.89 3.70 22.58
CA ASP A 255 6.58 2.28 22.60
C ASP A 255 7.63 1.50 21.80
N GLU A 256 8.08 0.37 22.33
CA GLU A 256 9.01 -0.52 21.60
C GLU A 256 8.29 -1.48 20.64
N ARG A 257 6.95 -1.60 20.76
CA ARG A 257 6.15 -2.64 20.09
C ARG A 257 4.80 -2.13 19.65
N PHE A 258 4.25 -2.77 18.62
CA PHE A 258 2.84 -2.65 18.24
C PHE A 258 2.09 -3.94 18.59
N GLU A 259 0.82 -3.81 18.94
CA GLU A 259 -0.04 -4.91 19.37
C GLU A 259 -1.21 -5.12 18.40
N ALA A 260 -1.80 -6.31 18.43
CA ALA A 260 -3.01 -6.61 17.67
C ALA A 260 -4.26 -6.14 18.43
N ALA A 261 -5.13 -5.40 17.73
CA ALA A 261 -6.49 -5.12 18.19
C ALA A 261 -7.45 -6.23 17.77
N ALA A 262 -7.30 -6.73 16.55
CA ALA A 262 -8.09 -7.81 15.97
C ALA A 262 -7.30 -8.51 14.86
N SER A 263 -7.70 -9.72 14.50
CA SER A 263 -7.06 -10.47 13.42
C SER A 263 -8.04 -11.39 12.72
N TRP A 264 -7.83 -11.58 11.42
CA TRP A 264 -8.68 -12.39 10.56
C TRP A 264 -7.82 -13.33 9.72
N ALA A 265 -8.22 -14.60 9.64
CA ALA A 265 -7.65 -15.52 8.67
C ALA A 265 -8.08 -15.10 7.26
N LEU A 266 -7.14 -15.15 6.32
CA LEU A 266 -7.39 -14.87 4.91
C LEU A 266 -7.53 -16.18 4.14
N PRO A 267 -8.31 -16.20 3.04
CA PRO A 267 -8.42 -17.38 2.21
C PRO A 267 -7.07 -17.70 1.55
N GLU A 268 -6.85 -18.97 1.23
CA GLU A 268 -5.74 -19.37 0.36
C GLU A 268 -6.15 -19.24 -1.10
N VAL A 269 -5.22 -18.79 -1.94
CA VAL A 269 -5.41 -18.67 -3.40
C VAL A 269 -4.27 -19.38 -4.08
N GLY A 270 -4.52 -20.61 -4.53
CA GLY A 270 -3.48 -21.48 -5.07
C GLY A 270 -2.31 -21.62 -4.09
N ASP A 271 -1.09 -21.53 -4.62
CA ASP A 271 0.14 -21.45 -3.83
C ASP A 271 0.57 -20.01 -3.53
N GLY A 272 -0.24 -19.02 -3.90
CA GLY A 272 0.07 -17.60 -3.80
C GLY A 272 0.24 -17.12 -2.37
N LYS A 273 1.05 -16.08 -2.20
CA LYS A 273 1.31 -15.45 -0.91
C LYS A 273 0.50 -14.16 -0.80
N ALA A 274 -0.15 -13.92 0.33
CA ALA A 274 -0.83 -12.64 0.56
C ALA A 274 0.22 -11.54 0.72
N GLU A 275 0.38 -10.70 -0.31
CA GLU A 275 1.39 -9.66 -0.33
C GLU A 275 0.77 -8.29 -0.13
N ALA A 276 -0.34 -7.99 -0.81
CA ALA A 276 -0.90 -6.64 -0.83
C ALA A 276 -2.21 -6.50 -0.03
N LEU A 277 -2.48 -5.33 0.55
CA LEU A 277 -3.68 -5.08 1.35
C LEU A 277 -4.30 -3.70 1.10
N ALA A 278 -5.62 -3.66 0.92
CA ALA A 278 -6.39 -2.43 1.02
C ALA A 278 -7.70 -2.67 1.80
N ILE A 279 -8.11 -1.74 2.67
CA ILE A 279 -9.35 -1.86 3.45
C ILE A 279 -10.35 -0.79 3.05
N THR A 280 -11.50 -1.20 2.49
CA THR A 280 -12.58 -0.31 2.04
C THR A 280 -13.29 0.39 3.20
N GLY A 281 -13.96 1.51 2.88
CA GLY A 281 -14.78 2.24 3.86
C GLY A 281 -15.91 1.41 4.49
N ASP A 282 -16.37 0.36 3.82
CA ASP A 282 -17.38 -0.59 4.33
C ASP A 282 -16.78 -1.81 5.07
N GLY A 283 -15.46 -1.82 5.32
CA GLY A 283 -14.78 -2.82 6.15
C GLY A 283 -14.46 -4.14 5.45
N ARG A 284 -14.38 -4.14 4.11
CA ARG A 284 -13.87 -5.29 3.35
C ARG A 284 -12.37 -5.14 3.16
N ALA A 285 -11.65 -6.25 3.24
CA ALA A 285 -10.27 -6.32 2.80
C ALA A 285 -10.22 -6.75 1.33
N LEU A 286 -9.45 -6.01 0.56
CA LEU A 286 -8.92 -6.43 -0.73
C LEU A 286 -7.52 -6.97 -0.46
N VAL A 287 -7.31 -8.24 -0.78
CA VAL A 287 -6.06 -8.95 -0.53
C VAL A 287 -5.46 -9.34 -1.86
N GLY A 288 -4.29 -8.80 -2.14
CA GLY A 288 -3.49 -9.17 -3.30
C GLY A 288 -2.61 -10.37 -3.01
N TYR A 289 -2.43 -11.23 -4.01
CA TYR A 289 -1.59 -12.40 -3.93
C TYR A 289 -0.48 -12.35 -4.97
N ASP A 290 0.74 -12.66 -4.53
CA ASP A 290 1.87 -13.01 -5.39
C ASP A 290 1.49 -14.30 -6.15
N ALA A 291 1.17 -14.12 -7.43
CA ALA A 291 0.74 -15.16 -8.35
C ALA A 291 1.22 -14.83 -9.77
N ASP A 292 1.44 -15.89 -10.56
CA ASP A 292 1.89 -15.78 -11.94
C ASP A 292 0.87 -14.99 -12.80
N GLY A 293 1.39 -14.29 -13.81
CA GLY A 293 0.58 -13.48 -14.71
C GLY A 293 -0.56 -14.28 -15.37
N GLY A 294 -1.80 -13.83 -15.15
CA GLY A 294 -3.01 -14.45 -15.71
C GLY A 294 -3.74 -15.39 -14.75
N GLU A 295 -3.18 -15.66 -13.58
CA GLU A 295 -3.88 -16.32 -12.48
C GLU A 295 -4.64 -15.30 -11.62
N PRO A 296 -5.68 -15.74 -10.87
CA PRO A 296 -6.33 -14.86 -9.91
C PRO A 296 -5.37 -14.42 -8.81
N ASN A 297 -5.23 -13.11 -8.64
CA ASN A 297 -4.28 -12.48 -7.74
C ASN A 297 -4.93 -11.46 -6.80
N LEU A 298 -6.27 -11.36 -6.77
CA LEU A 298 -6.99 -10.47 -5.88
C LEU A 298 -8.24 -11.14 -5.29
N VAL A 299 -8.45 -11.03 -3.99
CA VAL A 299 -9.67 -11.49 -3.32
C VAL A 299 -10.28 -10.39 -2.48
N ILE A 300 -11.61 -10.34 -2.41
CA ILE A 300 -12.35 -9.38 -1.60
C ILE A 300 -13.06 -10.12 -0.48
N VAL A 301 -12.64 -9.90 0.76
CA VAL A 301 -13.18 -10.60 1.92
C VAL A 301 -13.81 -9.62 2.91
N PRO A 302 -14.98 -9.93 3.51
CA PRO A 302 -15.48 -9.14 4.61
C PRO A 302 -14.59 -9.36 5.85
N LEU A 303 -14.08 -8.29 6.45
CA LEU A 303 -13.54 -8.39 7.81
C LEU A 303 -14.74 -8.30 8.76
N GLY A 304 -15.16 -9.45 9.29
CA GLY A 304 -16.20 -9.50 10.32
C GLY A 304 -15.83 -8.63 11.52
N ARG A 305 -16.81 -8.03 12.19
CA ARG A 305 -16.59 -7.42 13.51
C ARG A 305 -16.47 -8.50 14.57
#